data_AF-A0AAV5XMQ3-F1
#
_entry.id   AF-A0AAV5XMQ3-F1
#
_cell.length_a   1.000
_cell.length_b   1.000
_cell.length_c   1.000
_cell.angle_alpha   90.00
_cell.angle_beta   90.00
_cell.angle_gamma   90.00
#
_symmetry.space_group_name_H-M   'P 1'
#
loop_
_entity.id
_entity.type
_entity.pdbx_description
1 polymer ?
#
loop_
_entity_poly.entity_id
_entity_poly.type
_entity_poly.pdbx_seq_one_letter_code
_entity_poly.pdbx_strand_id
1 'polypeptide(L)'
;MVGLVLPAAAAELPEARPEAPPAAHEEMSQEGAGGAGPQMRGPREGWRGHFRRHRGSSERPVISLALRYRQELGLSPAQVESLDRLRTDFQREAIKRGADIRVAELDLRTLVRTDPADLDKPVDLGKAEAKVREIERLRAEQRLARIRTIEQGKAQLTPEQRTKLGTLLAAARHHWQRSGPPAAIPRRF
;
A
#
# COMPACT_ATOMS: atom_id res chain seq x y z
N MET A 1 -17.19 43.11 -67.67
CA MET A 1 -16.44 43.23 -68.94
C MET A 1 -15.02 43.63 -68.57
N VAL A 2 -14.01 42.89 -69.07
CA VAL A 2 -12.54 43.04 -68.84
C VAL A 2 -12.08 42.67 -67.41
N GLY A 3 -11.11 41.81 -67.14
CA GLY A 3 -10.11 41.11 -67.96
C GLY A 3 -8.82 40.98 -67.13
N LEU A 4 -8.26 39.76 -67.07
CA LEU A 4 -6.96 39.35 -66.48
C LEU A 4 -5.80 40.32 -66.81
N VAL A 5 -4.69 40.37 -66.07
CA VAL A 5 -3.55 39.43 -66.21
C VAL A 5 -2.52 39.62 -65.07
N LEU A 6 -2.01 38.48 -64.57
CA LEU A 6 -0.84 38.26 -63.70
C LEU A 6 0.50 38.75 -64.30
N PRO A 7 1.59 38.70 -63.52
CA PRO A 7 2.68 37.88 -64.01
C PRO A 7 3.12 36.79 -63.02
N ALA A 8 3.57 35.70 -63.64
CA ALA A 8 4.05 34.47 -63.05
C ALA A 8 5.59 34.47 -62.96
N ALA A 9 6.12 33.77 -61.96
CA ALA A 9 7.36 32.98 -62.00
C ALA A 9 7.31 32.03 -60.79
N ALA A 10 6.96 30.75 -61.00
CA ALA A 10 7.89 29.60 -61.03
C ALA A 10 8.54 29.35 -59.64
N ALA A 11 7.93 28.55 -58.76
CA ALA A 11 7.96 27.08 -58.70
C ALA A 11 9.36 26.52 -58.40
N GLU A 12 9.63 26.11 -57.16
CA GLU A 12 10.47 24.94 -56.80
C GLU A 12 10.01 24.34 -55.44
N LEU A 13 10.06 23.00 -55.38
CA LEU A 13 9.59 22.09 -54.33
C LEU A 13 10.63 21.92 -53.18
N PRO A 14 10.25 21.34 -52.02
CA PRO A 14 11.08 21.34 -50.81
C PRO A 14 12.18 20.27 -50.79
N GLU A 15 13.43 20.68 -50.53
CA GLU A 15 14.54 19.77 -50.29
C GLU A 15 14.53 19.19 -48.86
N ALA A 16 14.47 17.86 -48.80
CA ALA A 16 14.71 17.05 -47.62
C ALA A 16 16.20 17.13 -47.21
N ARG A 17 16.47 17.41 -45.93
CA ARG A 17 17.83 17.25 -45.36
C ARG A 17 17.98 15.83 -44.80
N PRO A 18 19.06 15.11 -45.14
CA PRO A 18 19.29 13.76 -44.67
C PRO A 18 19.79 13.71 -43.22
N GLU A 19 19.36 12.66 -42.52
CA GLU A 19 19.70 12.29 -41.15
C GLU A 19 21.20 12.02 -40.97
N ALA A 20 21.73 12.40 -39.79
CA ALA A 20 23.09 12.10 -39.37
C ALA A 20 23.25 10.60 -39.02
N PRO A 21 24.39 9.96 -39.33
CA PRO A 21 24.60 8.52 -39.12
C PRO A 21 24.82 8.15 -37.64
N PRO A 22 24.54 6.87 -37.27
CA PRO A 22 24.63 6.40 -35.90
C PRO A 22 26.08 6.09 -35.51
N ALA A 23 26.56 6.65 -34.40
CA ALA A 23 27.85 6.31 -33.82
C ALA A 23 27.76 5.00 -33.04
N ALA A 24 28.78 4.17 -33.25
CA ALA A 24 28.89 2.76 -32.92
C ALA A 24 28.82 2.42 -31.41
N HIS A 25 28.43 1.17 -31.17
CA HIS A 25 28.74 0.40 -29.97
C HIS A 25 30.25 0.46 -29.67
N GLU A 26 30.61 0.91 -28.48
CA GLU A 26 31.94 0.70 -27.91
C GLU A 26 31.75 0.12 -26.50
N GLU A 27 31.87 -1.20 -26.45
CA GLU A 27 31.92 -1.99 -25.22
C GLU A 27 33.36 -1.91 -24.70
N MET A 28 33.58 -1.25 -23.57
CA MET A 28 34.71 -1.61 -22.71
C MET A 28 34.32 -1.47 -21.24
N SER A 29 34.47 -2.62 -20.58
CA SER A 29 34.16 -2.89 -19.18
C SER A 29 35.29 -2.44 -18.25
N GLN A 30 34.93 -2.44 -16.95
CA GLN A 30 35.76 -2.43 -15.73
C GLN A 30 36.24 -1.03 -15.27
N GLU A 31 36.13 -0.63 -14.02
CA GLU A 31 35.65 -1.23 -12.76
C GLU A 31 35.62 -0.09 -11.71
N GLY A 32 34.70 -0.17 -10.74
CA GLY A 32 34.93 0.39 -9.39
C GLY A 32 34.40 1.80 -9.08
N ALA A 33 33.17 1.88 -8.56
CA ALA A 33 32.85 2.64 -7.35
C ALA A 33 31.42 2.34 -6.91
N GLY A 34 31.28 1.72 -5.73
CA GLY A 34 30.00 1.37 -5.14
C GLY A 34 29.17 2.59 -4.79
N GLY A 35 27.91 2.59 -5.24
CA GLY A 35 26.88 3.53 -4.82
C GLY A 35 25.59 2.75 -4.63
N ALA A 36 25.38 2.23 -3.43
CA ALA A 36 24.10 1.64 -3.02
C ALA A 36 23.03 2.73 -2.97
N GLY A 37 22.42 3.03 -4.12
CA GLY A 37 21.21 3.83 -4.20
C GLY A 37 20.07 3.12 -3.46
N PRO A 38 19.25 3.83 -2.66
CA PRO A 38 18.15 3.21 -1.95
C PRO A 38 17.19 2.60 -2.98
N GLN A 39 17.09 1.27 -2.91
CA GLN A 39 16.23 0.46 -3.75
C GLN A 39 14.80 1.00 -3.69
N MET A 40 14.37 1.63 -4.78
CA MET A 40 12.98 2.04 -5.01
C MET A 40 12.12 0.77 -5.00
N ARG A 41 11.62 0.44 -3.81
CA ARG A 41 10.65 -0.63 -3.60
C ARG A 41 9.40 -0.27 -4.38
N GLY A 42 9.11 -1.03 -5.44
CA GLY A 42 7.99 -0.76 -6.30
C GLY A 42 6.65 -0.67 -5.52
N PRO A 43 5.64 0.05 -6.06
CA PRO A 43 4.33 0.24 -5.42
C PRO A 43 3.51 -1.03 -5.21
N ARG A 44 4.07 -2.23 -5.33
CA ARG A 44 3.37 -3.50 -5.10
C ARG A 44 3.72 -4.15 -3.76
N GLU A 45 4.91 -3.87 -3.21
CA GLU A 45 5.35 -4.42 -1.93
C GLU A 45 5.05 -3.52 -0.73
N GLY A 46 5.00 -2.20 -0.94
CA GLY A 46 4.61 -1.23 0.08
C GLY A 46 3.21 -1.51 0.63
N TRP A 47 2.24 -1.81 -0.24
CA TRP A 47 0.84 -2.01 0.15
C TRP A 47 0.64 -3.26 1.00
N ARG A 48 1.31 -4.38 0.68
CA ARG A 48 1.29 -5.58 1.54
C ARG A 48 2.00 -5.34 2.88
N GLY A 49 3.02 -4.47 2.90
CA GLY A 49 3.75 -4.07 4.11
C GLY A 49 3.01 -3.09 5.02
N HIS A 50 2.18 -2.19 4.47
CA HIS A 50 1.39 -1.24 5.25
C HIS A 50 0.37 -1.95 6.16
N PHE A 51 -0.24 -3.04 5.70
CA PHE A 51 -1.08 -3.90 6.55
C PHE A 51 -0.29 -4.72 7.59
N ARG A 52 1.04 -4.79 7.47
CA ARG A 52 1.94 -5.45 8.45
C ARG A 52 2.59 -4.50 9.44
N ARG A 53 2.39 -3.18 9.31
CA ARG A 53 2.90 -2.16 10.24
C ARG A 53 1.81 -1.48 11.07
N HIS A 54 0.88 -2.27 11.62
CA HIS A 54 0.37 -1.99 12.95
C HIS A 54 1.05 -2.94 13.92
N ARG A 55 2.28 -2.59 14.31
CA ARG A 55 3.12 -3.33 15.26
C ARG A 55 2.57 -3.17 16.70
N GLY A 56 1.27 -3.44 16.87
CA GLY A 56 0.50 -3.18 18.07
C GLY A 56 -0.98 -3.57 17.99
N SER A 57 -1.48 -4.11 16.86
CA SER A 57 -2.84 -4.65 16.86
C SER A 57 -2.86 -6.04 17.49
N SER A 58 -3.28 -6.10 18.75
CA SER A 58 -3.55 -7.34 19.51
C SER A 58 -4.68 -8.20 18.90
N GLU A 59 -5.42 -7.65 17.94
CA GLU A 59 -6.53 -8.32 17.27
C GLU A 59 -6.01 -9.36 16.25
N ARG A 60 -6.26 -10.64 16.56
CA ARG A 60 -5.87 -11.79 15.72
C ARG A 60 -6.65 -11.75 14.39
N PRO A 61 -6.03 -12.11 13.25
CA PRO A 61 -6.70 -12.15 11.96
C PRO A 61 -7.61 -13.39 11.83
N VAL A 62 -8.69 -13.45 12.63
CA VAL A 62 -9.55 -14.63 12.80
C VAL A 62 -10.07 -15.17 11.47
N ILE A 63 -10.61 -14.31 10.60
CA ILE A 63 -11.15 -14.71 9.30
C ILE A 63 -10.09 -15.36 8.42
N SER A 64 -8.92 -14.73 8.28
CA SER A 64 -7.83 -15.27 7.48
C SER A 64 -7.31 -16.61 8.03
N LEU A 65 -7.33 -16.78 9.36
CA LEU A 65 -6.93 -18.03 10.01
C LEU A 65 -7.98 -19.12 9.81
N ALA A 66 -9.27 -18.80 9.90
CA ALA A 66 -10.35 -19.75 9.61
C ALA A 66 -10.27 -20.25 8.15
N LEU A 67 -10.08 -19.34 7.19
CA LEU A 67 -9.89 -19.70 5.78
C LEU A 67 -8.62 -20.53 5.53
N ARG A 68 -7.55 -20.25 6.28
CA ARG A 68 -6.30 -21.03 6.21
C ARG A 68 -6.52 -22.47 6.68
N TYR A 69 -7.25 -22.67 7.77
CA TYR A 69 -7.55 -23.97 8.36
C TYR A 69 -8.90 -24.54 7.89
N ARG A 70 -9.36 -24.19 6.69
CA ARG A 70 -10.72 -24.50 6.24
C ARG A 70 -11.00 -26.01 6.17
N GLN A 71 -10.01 -26.81 5.80
CA GLN A 71 -10.11 -28.27 5.77
C GLN A 71 -10.20 -28.84 7.19
N GLU A 72 -9.31 -28.41 8.09
CA GLU A 72 -9.31 -28.89 9.47
C GLU A 72 -10.57 -28.46 10.21
N LEU A 73 -11.11 -27.27 9.93
CA LEU A 73 -12.36 -26.79 10.51
C LEU A 73 -13.61 -27.40 9.86
N GLY A 74 -13.48 -28.11 8.74
CA GLY A 74 -14.63 -28.63 7.99
C GLY A 74 -15.59 -27.52 7.56
N LEU A 75 -15.06 -26.39 7.07
CA LEU A 75 -15.90 -25.29 6.62
C LEU A 75 -16.70 -25.69 5.38
N SER A 76 -17.99 -25.37 5.37
CA SER A 76 -18.82 -25.55 4.18
C SER A 76 -18.40 -24.56 3.07
N PRO A 77 -18.70 -24.85 1.79
CA PRO A 77 -18.44 -23.91 0.70
C PRO A 77 -19.06 -22.52 0.93
N ALA A 78 -20.28 -22.49 1.48
CA ALA A 78 -20.98 -21.25 1.82
C ALA A 78 -20.27 -20.45 2.94
N GLN A 79 -19.75 -21.14 3.96
CA GLN A 79 -18.96 -20.48 5.01
C GLN A 79 -17.66 -19.88 4.43
N VAL A 80 -16.99 -20.61 3.53
CA VAL A 80 -15.77 -20.14 2.87
C VAL A 80 -16.06 -18.89 2.03
N GLU A 81 -17.10 -18.90 1.21
CA GLU A 81 -17.49 -17.74 0.39
C GLU A 81 -17.83 -16.52 1.25
N SER A 82 -18.63 -16.72 2.31
CA SER A 82 -19.02 -15.65 3.24
C SER A 82 -17.81 -15.02 3.95
N LEU A 83 -16.89 -15.85 4.46
CA LEU A 83 -15.65 -15.39 5.10
C LEU A 83 -14.73 -14.67 4.10
N ASP A 84 -14.66 -15.13 2.86
CA ASP A 84 -13.84 -14.48 1.83
C ASP A 84 -14.39 -13.12 1.42
N ARG A 85 -15.73 -12.99 1.26
CA ARG A 85 -16.40 -11.70 1.05
C ARG A 85 -16.12 -10.73 2.19
N LEU A 86 -16.38 -11.14 3.44
CA LEU A 86 -16.13 -10.29 4.62
C LEU A 86 -14.69 -9.77 4.66
N ARG A 87 -13.71 -10.64 4.37
CA ARG A 87 -12.29 -10.25 4.30
C ARG A 87 -12.02 -9.24 3.19
N THR A 88 -12.51 -9.51 1.99
CA THR A 88 -12.24 -8.72 0.79
C THR A 88 -12.91 -7.33 0.88
N ASP A 89 -14.15 -7.29 1.36
CA ASP A 89 -14.90 -6.04 1.54
C ASP A 89 -14.25 -5.17 2.62
N PHE A 90 -13.89 -5.75 3.77
CA PHE A 90 -13.14 -5.03 4.78
C PHE A 90 -11.80 -4.53 4.25
N GLN A 91 -11.06 -5.33 3.48
CA GLN A 91 -9.78 -4.92 2.92
C GLN A 91 -9.95 -3.73 1.96
N ARG A 92 -10.98 -3.75 1.11
CA ARG A 92 -11.30 -2.64 0.20
C ARG A 92 -11.59 -1.35 0.98
N GLU A 93 -12.43 -1.43 2.01
CA GLU A 93 -12.77 -0.27 2.85
C GLU A 93 -11.60 0.22 3.70
N ALA A 94 -10.76 -0.69 4.19
CA ALA A 94 -9.54 -0.33 4.92
C ALA A 94 -8.52 0.38 4.03
N ILE A 95 -8.44 0.04 2.73
CA ILE A 95 -7.60 0.77 1.76
C ILE A 95 -8.09 2.20 1.59
N LYS A 96 -9.40 2.39 1.38
CA LYS A 96 -10.02 3.72 1.22
C LYS A 96 -9.79 4.59 2.45
N ARG A 97 -10.19 4.12 3.63
CA ARG A 97 -10.00 4.84 4.90
C ARG A 97 -8.52 5.13 5.18
N GLY A 98 -7.63 4.20 4.85
CA GLY A 98 -6.19 4.41 4.97
C GLY A 98 -5.67 5.51 4.04
N ALA A 99 -6.29 5.71 2.87
CA ALA A 99 -5.98 6.85 2.00
C ALA A 99 -6.50 8.16 2.61
N ASP A 100 -7.73 8.19 3.11
CA ASP A 100 -8.33 9.36 3.75
C ASP A 100 -7.49 9.85 4.94
N ILE A 101 -7.03 8.91 5.79
CA ILE A 101 -6.12 9.22 6.91
C ILE A 101 -4.83 9.85 6.41
N ARG A 102 -4.21 9.32 5.34
CA ARG A 102 -2.97 9.87 4.78
C ARG A 102 -3.16 11.27 4.21
N VAL A 103 -4.30 11.55 3.57
CA VAL A 103 -4.64 12.89 3.09
C VAL A 103 -4.77 13.85 4.26
N ALA A 104 -5.53 13.49 5.29
CA ALA A 104 -5.68 14.34 6.48
C ALA A 104 -4.34 14.58 7.21
N GLU A 105 -3.45 13.59 7.25
CA GLU A 105 -2.08 13.74 7.79
C GLU A 105 -1.20 14.67 6.93
N LEU A 106 -1.35 14.65 5.60
CA LEU A 106 -0.68 15.60 4.70
C LEU A 106 -1.18 17.03 4.92
N ASP A 107 -2.49 17.20 5.08
CA ASP A 107 -3.11 18.49 5.35
C ASP A 107 -2.63 19.04 6.70
N LEU A 108 -2.63 18.22 7.75
CA LEU A 108 -2.11 18.61 9.06
C LEU A 108 -0.64 19.04 8.96
N ARG A 109 0.20 18.25 8.28
CA ARG A 109 1.61 18.60 8.06
C ARG A 109 1.76 19.93 7.33
N THR A 110 0.88 20.23 6.37
CA THR A 110 0.89 21.51 5.65
C THR A 110 0.47 22.67 6.55
N LEU A 111 -0.54 22.47 7.40
CA LEU A 111 -1.04 23.48 8.35
C LEU A 111 0.00 23.87 9.41
N VAL A 112 0.80 22.91 9.89
CA VAL A 112 1.79 23.14 10.95
C VAL A 112 3.20 23.36 10.41
N ARG A 113 3.40 23.36 9.08
CA ARG A 113 4.70 23.61 8.49
C ARG A 113 5.06 25.08 8.64
N THR A 114 6.09 25.35 9.43
CA THR A 114 6.73 26.66 9.50
C THR A 114 7.75 26.79 8.37
N ASP A 115 7.66 27.87 7.60
CA ASP A 115 8.75 28.27 6.70
C ASP A 115 9.89 28.85 7.55
N PRO A 116 11.15 28.42 7.38
CA PRO A 116 12.28 29.04 8.07
C PRO A 116 12.40 30.56 7.89
N ALA A 117 11.87 31.12 6.80
CA ALA A 117 11.79 32.57 6.59
C ALA A 117 10.69 33.25 7.43
N ASP A 118 9.71 32.49 7.94
CA ASP A 118 8.52 32.98 8.65
C ASP A 118 8.42 32.39 10.08
N LEU A 119 9.53 32.32 10.83
CA LEU A 119 9.54 31.74 12.19
C LEU A 119 8.57 32.43 13.17
N ASP A 120 8.32 33.73 12.98
CA ASP A 120 7.43 34.52 13.82
C ASP A 120 5.95 34.34 13.46
N LYS A 121 5.63 33.66 12.35
CA LYS A 121 4.26 33.44 11.93
C LYS A 121 3.63 32.31 12.76
N PRO A 122 2.59 32.60 13.57
CA PRO A 122 1.99 31.59 14.42
C PRO A 122 1.20 30.57 13.59
N VAL A 123 1.24 29.31 14.02
CA VAL A 123 0.39 28.25 13.49
C VAL A 123 -1.05 28.48 13.94
N ASP A 124 -2.00 28.27 13.03
CA ASP A 124 -3.43 28.26 13.34
C ASP A 124 -3.77 26.98 14.13
N LEU A 125 -3.68 27.06 15.46
CA LEU A 125 -3.91 25.94 16.36
C LEU A 125 -5.33 25.37 16.25
N GLY A 126 -6.33 26.22 15.94
CA GLY A 126 -7.72 25.77 15.76
C GLY A 126 -7.87 24.82 14.57
N LYS A 127 -7.25 25.16 13.43
CA LYS A 127 -7.23 24.27 12.25
C LYS A 127 -6.41 23.00 12.49
N ALA A 128 -5.26 23.12 13.16
CA ALA A 128 -4.44 21.97 13.51
C ALA A 128 -5.21 20.99 14.42
N GLU A 129 -5.86 21.49 15.47
CA GLU A 129 -6.66 20.68 16.38
C GLU A 129 -7.84 20.00 15.66
N ALA A 130 -8.57 20.74 14.82
CA ALA A 130 -9.67 20.17 14.04
C ALA A 130 -9.19 19.00 13.16
N LYS A 131 -8.03 19.16 12.52
CA LYS A 131 -7.47 18.12 11.64
C LYS A 131 -6.95 16.91 12.43
N VAL A 132 -6.34 17.13 13.61
CA VAL A 132 -5.97 16.04 14.53
C VAL A 132 -7.21 15.25 14.97
N ARG A 133 -8.28 15.93 15.39
CA ARG A 133 -9.54 15.27 15.78
C ARG A 133 -10.14 14.44 14.65
N GLU A 134 -10.08 14.94 13.43
CA GLU A 134 -10.53 14.20 12.24
C GLU A 134 -9.70 12.93 11.99
N ILE A 135 -8.37 13.03 12.04
CA ILE A 135 -7.46 11.88 11.88
C ILE A 135 -7.78 10.81 12.92
N GLU A 136 -7.93 11.20 14.19
CA GLU A 136 -8.23 10.25 15.26
C GLU A 136 -9.62 9.62 15.13
N ARG A 137 -10.63 10.39 14.69
CA ARG A 137 -11.95 9.84 14.34
C ARG A 137 -11.84 8.78 13.25
N LEU A 138 -11.13 9.06 12.16
CA LEU A 138 -10.95 8.11 11.04
C LEU A 138 -10.24 6.82 11.50
N ARG A 139 -9.20 6.96 12.34
CA ARG A 139 -8.49 5.81 12.94
C ARG A 139 -9.40 4.98 13.85
N ALA A 140 -10.21 5.64 14.69
CA ALA A 140 -11.17 4.97 15.55
C ALA A 140 -12.21 4.19 14.75
N GLU A 141 -12.78 4.81 13.70
CA GLU A 141 -13.73 4.14 12.82
C GLU A 141 -13.14 2.94 12.10
N GLN A 142 -11.89 3.04 11.62
CA GLN A 142 -11.19 1.92 11.00
C GLN A 142 -11.01 0.75 11.98
N ARG A 143 -10.67 1.03 13.24
CA ARG A 143 -10.52 0.01 14.29
C ARG A 143 -11.86 -0.63 14.63
N LEU A 144 -12.92 0.16 14.79
CA LEU A 144 -14.27 -0.36 15.04
C LEU A 144 -14.78 -1.21 13.88
N ALA A 145 -14.54 -0.80 12.63
CA ALA A 145 -14.88 -1.60 11.45
C ALA A 145 -14.19 -2.97 11.50
N ARG A 146 -12.90 -3.01 11.88
CA ARG A 146 -12.16 -4.27 12.01
C ARG A 146 -12.73 -5.18 13.09
N ILE A 147 -13.06 -4.64 14.27
CA ILE A 147 -13.68 -5.40 15.35
C ILE A 147 -15.01 -5.99 14.88
N ARG A 148 -15.87 -5.18 14.25
CA ARG A 148 -17.17 -5.63 13.72
C ARG A 148 -17.00 -6.75 12.68
N THR A 149 -16.07 -6.60 11.74
CA THR A 149 -15.78 -7.64 10.75
C THR A 149 -15.29 -8.93 11.41
N ILE A 150 -14.44 -8.85 12.44
CA ILE A 150 -14.00 -10.04 13.19
C ILE A 150 -15.18 -10.74 13.87
N GLU A 151 -16.08 -10.00 14.51
CA GLU A 151 -17.27 -10.58 15.14
C GLU A 151 -18.22 -11.20 14.12
N GLN A 152 -18.45 -10.54 12.98
CA GLN A 152 -19.20 -11.11 11.85
C GLN A 152 -18.55 -12.40 11.32
N GLY A 153 -17.23 -12.44 11.22
CA GLY A 153 -16.48 -13.62 10.81
C GLY A 153 -16.61 -14.77 11.81
N LYS A 154 -16.56 -14.50 13.11
CA LYS A 154 -16.83 -15.51 14.15
C LYS A 154 -18.25 -16.04 14.03
N ALA A 155 -19.24 -15.18 13.76
CA ALA A 155 -20.63 -15.57 13.60
C ALA A 155 -20.86 -16.58 12.46
N GLN A 156 -19.99 -16.61 11.45
CA GLN A 156 -20.04 -17.61 10.37
C GLN A 156 -19.59 -19.01 10.82
N LEU A 157 -18.91 -19.13 11.96
CA LEU A 157 -18.40 -20.41 12.48
C LEU A 157 -19.34 -20.98 13.54
N THR A 158 -19.48 -22.31 13.58
CA THR A 158 -20.17 -22.99 14.69
C THR A 158 -19.34 -22.90 15.98
N PRO A 159 -19.95 -23.12 17.17
CA PRO A 159 -19.22 -23.16 18.43
C PRO A 159 -18.04 -24.16 18.41
N GLU A 160 -18.23 -25.33 17.79
CA GLU A 160 -17.22 -26.38 17.67
C GLU A 160 -16.06 -25.92 16.78
N GLN A 161 -16.36 -25.27 15.65
CA GLN A 161 -15.37 -24.70 14.75
C GLN A 161 -14.55 -23.59 15.43
N ARG A 162 -15.19 -22.73 16.24
CA ARG A 162 -14.49 -21.69 17.01
C ARG A 162 -13.53 -22.29 18.04
N THR A 163 -13.98 -23.31 18.77
CA THR A 163 -13.15 -24.03 19.74
C THR A 163 -11.96 -24.70 19.05
N LYS A 164 -12.21 -25.41 17.94
CA LYS A 164 -11.15 -26.06 17.15
C LYS A 164 -10.14 -25.06 16.60
N LEU A 165 -10.60 -23.93 16.09
CA LEU A 165 -9.72 -22.84 15.65
C LEU A 165 -8.87 -22.34 16.83
N GLY A 166 -9.46 -22.16 18.02
CA GLY A 166 -8.73 -21.82 19.24
C GLY A 166 -7.56 -22.77 19.52
N THR A 167 -7.81 -24.08 19.48
CA THR A 167 -6.80 -25.13 19.69
C THR A 167 -5.70 -25.10 18.62
N LEU A 168 -6.08 -25.02 17.34
CA LEU A 168 -5.13 -24.93 16.22
C LEU A 168 -4.19 -23.73 16.38
N LEU A 169 -4.73 -22.60 16.84
CA LEU A 169 -3.96 -21.37 17.05
C LEU A 169 -3.08 -21.40 18.30
N ALA A 170 -3.47 -22.14 19.34
CA ALA A 170 -2.61 -22.38 20.50
C ALA A 170 -1.43 -23.27 20.11
N ALA A 171 -1.67 -24.40 19.45
CA ALA A 171 -0.63 -25.28 18.92
C ALA A 171 0.32 -24.54 17.95
N ALA A 172 -0.23 -23.68 17.10
CA ALA A 172 0.55 -22.82 16.21
C ALA A 172 1.44 -21.80 16.95
N ARG A 173 1.13 -21.41 18.19
CA ARG A 173 2.06 -20.59 18.99
C ARG A 173 3.19 -21.42 19.57
N HIS A 174 2.86 -22.61 20.07
CA HIS A 174 3.82 -23.47 20.75
C HIS A 174 4.91 -23.99 19.80
N HIS A 175 4.60 -24.34 18.54
CA HIS A 175 5.65 -24.77 17.60
C HIS A 175 6.68 -23.65 17.34
N TRP A 176 6.22 -22.40 17.20
CA TRP A 176 7.10 -21.27 16.93
C TRP A 176 8.02 -20.94 18.11
N GLN A 177 7.53 -21.12 19.35
CA GLN A 177 8.34 -20.95 20.55
C GLN A 177 9.40 -22.05 20.72
N ARG A 178 9.10 -23.28 20.25
CA ARG A 178 9.99 -24.44 20.40
C ARG A 178 11.07 -24.53 19.32
N SER A 179 10.80 -24.04 18.11
CA SER A 179 11.74 -24.08 16.98
C SER A 179 12.71 -22.90 16.89
N GLY A 180 12.51 -21.85 17.70
CA GLY A 180 13.32 -20.62 17.67
C GLY A 180 13.19 -19.83 16.36
N PRO A 181 13.60 -18.54 16.32
CA PRO A 181 13.82 -17.87 15.04
C PRO A 181 14.90 -18.63 14.25
N PRO A 182 14.77 -18.74 12.91
CA PRO A 182 15.80 -19.40 12.10
C PRO A 182 17.16 -18.78 12.41
N ALA A 183 18.16 -19.64 12.67
CA ALA A 183 19.53 -19.19 12.94
C ALA A 183 19.95 -18.19 11.87
N ALA A 184 20.37 -17.00 12.30
CA ALA A 184 20.87 -15.98 11.39
C ALA A 184 21.99 -16.60 10.55
N ILE A 185 21.83 -16.58 9.22
CA ILE A 185 22.88 -16.99 8.29
C ILE A 185 24.13 -16.19 8.66
N PRO A 186 25.25 -16.84 9.03
CA PRO A 186 26.44 -16.11 9.42
C PRO A 186 26.89 -15.27 8.22
N ARG A 187 26.92 -13.95 8.43
CA ARG A 187 27.58 -13.03 7.49
C ARG A 187 29.06 -13.38 7.52
N ARG A 188 29.51 -14.14 6.52
CA ARG A 188 30.94 -14.24 6.22
C ARG A 188 31.38 -12.85 5.77
N PHE A 189 32.30 -12.27 6.53
CA PHE A 189 33.09 -11.11 6.13
C PHE A 189 34.12 -11.56 5.10
#